data_AF-A0A925RDN3-F1
#
_entry.id   AF-A0A925RDN3-F1
#
_cell.length_a   1.000
_cell.length_b   1.000
_cell.length_c   1.000
_cell.angle_alpha   90.00
_cell.angle_beta   90.00
_cell.angle_gamma   90.00
#
_symmetry.space_group_name_H-M   'P 1'
#
loop_
_entity.id
_entity.type
_entity.pdbx_description
1 polymer ?
#
loop_
_entity_poly.entity_id
_entity_poly.type
_entity_poly.pdbx_seq_one_letter_code
_entity_poly.pdbx_strand_id
1 'polypeptide(L)'
;MKIPRAFRVFLPLIMVAAVFESLSATKAFAAEPETIHLWPAGAPGSESRMKEPEKIDEGPGKCNVSNVHHPSITPFLPDADKATGTAIIIAPGGGHRVLCLGHEGDSLAKWFADHGIAAFVLRYRLAREEGSKYTVDEHAMADTRRAIRLVRSRAVEWKIKPDRIGILGFSAGGELAALAAME
;
A
#
# COMPACT_ATOMS: atom_id res chain seq x y z
N MET A 1 -63.62 -38.66 -62.49
CA MET A 1 -64.23 -37.92 -61.36
C MET A 1 -63.53 -38.32 -60.07
N LYS A 2 -62.63 -37.46 -59.56
CA LYS A 2 -62.17 -37.30 -58.15
C LYS A 2 -60.96 -36.35 -58.15
N ILE A 3 -61.17 -35.16 -57.60
CA ILE A 3 -60.20 -34.13 -57.18
C ILE A 3 -60.07 -34.28 -55.64
N PRO A 4 -59.09 -33.74 -54.89
CA PRO A 4 -57.65 -33.46 -55.07
C PRO A 4 -56.79 -34.07 -53.93
N ARG A 5 -55.48 -33.76 -53.84
CA ARG A 5 -54.88 -33.35 -52.55
C ARG A 5 -53.67 -32.44 -52.76
N ALA A 6 -53.79 -31.25 -52.19
CA ALA A 6 -52.83 -30.16 -52.22
C ALA A 6 -51.59 -30.48 -51.39
N PHE A 7 -50.39 -30.23 -51.95
CA PHE A 7 -49.16 -30.11 -51.18
C PHE A 7 -49.08 -28.69 -50.60
N ARG A 8 -49.27 -28.57 -49.28
CA ARG A 8 -48.96 -27.35 -48.53
C ARG A 8 -47.46 -27.34 -48.23
N VAL A 9 -46.74 -26.38 -48.80
CA VAL A 9 -45.37 -26.03 -48.40
C VAL A 9 -45.45 -25.28 -47.08
N PHE A 10 -44.87 -25.82 -46.02
CA PHE A 10 -44.63 -25.11 -44.76
C PHE A 10 -43.29 -24.38 -44.87
N LEU A 11 -43.31 -23.06 -44.93
CA LEU A 11 -42.13 -22.21 -44.75
C LEU A 11 -42.02 -21.88 -43.25
N PRO A 12 -40.91 -22.19 -42.55
CA PRO A 12 -40.76 -21.76 -41.17
C PRO A 12 -40.40 -20.28 -41.16
N LEU A 13 -41.23 -19.49 -40.49
CA LEU A 13 -40.96 -18.09 -40.15
C LEU A 13 -39.82 -18.06 -39.12
N ILE A 14 -38.58 -17.77 -39.55
CA ILE A 14 -37.46 -17.54 -38.62
C ILE A 14 -37.65 -16.14 -38.02
N MET A 15 -38.09 -16.08 -36.76
CA MET A 15 -38.01 -14.85 -35.96
C MET A 15 -36.55 -14.58 -35.59
N VAL A 16 -35.98 -13.51 -36.13
CA VAL A 16 -34.69 -12.97 -35.69
C VAL A 16 -34.98 -12.09 -34.47
N ALA A 17 -34.68 -12.59 -33.27
CA ALA A 17 -34.67 -11.77 -32.06
C ALA A 17 -33.39 -10.93 -32.05
N ALA A 18 -33.51 -9.61 -32.17
CA ALA A 18 -32.39 -8.69 -32.00
C ALA A 18 -32.06 -8.59 -30.50
N VAL A 19 -30.90 -9.13 -30.11
CA VAL A 19 -30.37 -8.98 -28.76
C VAL A 19 -29.60 -7.65 -28.71
N PHE A 20 -30.15 -6.66 -28.01
CA PHE A 20 -29.43 -5.44 -27.66
C PHE A 20 -28.63 -5.68 -26.38
N GLU A 21 -27.31 -5.83 -26.50
CA GLU A 21 -26.40 -5.89 -25.35
C GLU A 21 -26.15 -4.47 -24.83
N SER A 22 -26.69 -4.19 -23.64
CA SER A 22 -26.39 -2.95 -22.91
C SER A 22 -24.98 -3.05 -22.33
N LEU A 23 -24.04 -2.23 -22.80
CA LEU A 23 -22.76 -2.04 -22.13
C LEU A 23 -22.98 -1.31 -20.79
N SER A 24 -22.94 -2.07 -19.70
CA SER A 24 -22.85 -1.51 -18.36
C SER A 24 -21.39 -1.16 -18.08
N ALA A 25 -21.08 0.12 -17.91
CA ALA A 25 -19.76 0.58 -17.53
C ALA A 25 -19.47 0.21 -16.07
N THR A 26 -18.61 -0.77 -15.85
CA THR A 26 -18.08 -1.09 -14.52
C THR A 26 -17.15 0.02 -14.06
N LYS A 27 -17.54 0.74 -13.00
CA LYS A 27 -16.61 1.60 -12.26
C LYS A 27 -15.55 0.73 -11.60
N ALA A 28 -14.30 0.88 -12.00
CA ALA A 28 -13.17 0.32 -11.25
C ALA A 28 -13.05 1.09 -9.92
N PHE A 29 -13.17 0.38 -8.81
CA PHE A 29 -12.70 0.90 -7.52
C PHE A 29 -11.17 0.86 -7.55
N ALA A 30 -10.53 1.96 -7.16
CA ALA A 30 -9.09 1.96 -6.91
C ALA A 30 -8.81 0.93 -5.80
N ALA A 31 -7.92 -0.03 -6.06
CA ALA A 31 -7.50 -0.98 -5.05
C ALA A 31 -6.76 -0.22 -3.93
N GLU A 32 -7.05 -0.55 -2.68
CA GLU A 32 -6.26 -0.04 -1.55
C GLU A 32 -4.79 -0.43 -1.75
N PRO A 33 -3.83 0.45 -1.45
CA PRO A 33 -2.43 0.17 -1.70
C PRO A 33 -1.97 -1.08 -0.91
N GLU A 34 -1.32 -2.02 -1.60
CA GLU A 34 -0.90 -3.28 -1.01
C GLU A 34 0.12 -3.05 0.12
N THR A 35 -0.18 -3.54 1.32
CA THR A 35 0.78 -3.51 2.43
C THR A 35 1.82 -4.62 2.26
N ILE A 36 3.10 -4.26 2.29
CA ILE A 36 4.23 -5.18 2.12
C ILE A 36 5.00 -5.29 3.43
N HIS A 37 4.98 -6.46 4.07
CA HIS A 37 5.74 -6.69 5.29
C HIS A 37 7.26 -6.73 5.04
N LEU A 38 8.02 -6.09 5.92
CA LEU A 38 9.48 -5.98 5.84
C LEU A 38 10.18 -7.34 6.04
N TRP A 39 9.58 -8.21 6.85
CA TRP A 39 10.01 -9.59 7.10
C TRP A 39 8.84 -10.55 6.88
N PRO A 40 8.85 -11.38 5.82
CA PRO A 40 7.75 -12.30 5.55
C PRO A 40 7.46 -13.30 6.68
N ALA A 41 8.49 -13.71 7.42
CA ALA A 41 8.39 -14.67 8.53
C ALA A 41 8.32 -14.02 9.93
N GLY A 42 8.02 -12.72 10.00
CA GLY A 42 8.05 -11.93 11.23
C GLY A 42 9.41 -11.27 11.46
N ALA A 43 9.40 -10.10 12.11
CA ALA A 43 10.62 -9.36 12.38
C ALA A 43 11.38 -9.97 13.58
N PRO A 44 12.73 -9.93 13.60
CA PRO A 44 13.51 -10.43 14.72
C PRO A 44 13.08 -9.81 16.05
N GLY A 45 12.71 -10.63 17.03
CA GLY A 45 12.22 -10.19 18.34
C GLY A 45 10.71 -9.97 18.41
N SER A 46 9.97 -10.22 17.33
CA SER A 46 8.49 -10.15 17.31
C SER A 46 7.83 -11.24 16.47
N GLU A 47 8.55 -12.32 16.13
CA GLU A 47 8.07 -13.42 15.28
C GLU A 47 6.82 -14.09 15.87
N SER A 48 6.78 -14.32 17.19
CA SER A 48 5.62 -14.91 17.86
C SER A 48 4.40 -13.99 17.88
N ARG A 49 4.61 -12.69 17.68
CA ARG A 49 3.59 -11.63 17.76
C ARG A 49 3.17 -11.09 16.40
N MET A 50 3.76 -11.57 15.30
CA MET A 50 3.52 -11.03 13.95
C MET A 50 2.06 -11.12 13.48
N LYS A 51 1.25 -12.00 14.09
CA LYS A 51 -0.18 -12.17 13.77
C LYS A 51 -1.10 -11.31 14.64
N GLU A 52 -0.56 -10.65 15.66
CA GLU A 52 -1.34 -9.70 16.46
C GLU A 52 -1.67 -8.48 15.58
N PRO A 53 -2.95 -8.07 15.49
CA PRO A 53 -3.35 -6.99 14.61
C PRO A 53 -2.85 -5.63 15.12
N GLU A 54 -2.56 -4.72 14.18
CA GLU A 54 -2.40 -3.30 14.51
C GLU A 54 -3.70 -2.78 15.16
N LYS A 55 -3.57 -1.93 16.17
CA LYS A 55 -4.71 -1.21 16.76
C LYS A 55 -4.85 0.12 16.05
N ILE A 56 -6.05 0.44 15.58
CA ILE A 56 -6.36 1.66 14.82
C ILE A 56 -7.44 2.47 15.55
N ASP A 57 -7.10 3.65 16.07
CA ASP A 57 -8.07 4.56 16.71
C ASP A 57 -8.66 5.57 15.70
N GLU A 58 -9.98 5.59 15.51
CA GLU A 58 -10.64 6.47 14.53
C GLU A 58 -10.79 7.95 15.00
N GLY A 59 -10.05 8.36 16.04
CA GLY A 59 -10.14 9.68 16.65
C GLY A 59 -9.60 10.84 15.77
N PRO A 60 -10.06 12.08 16.02
CA PRO A 60 -9.59 13.26 15.28
C PRO A 60 -8.09 13.49 15.53
N GLY A 61 -7.32 13.62 14.45
CA GLY A 61 -5.87 13.87 14.49
C GLY A 61 -4.99 12.75 13.92
N LYS A 62 -5.56 11.60 13.51
CA LYS A 62 -4.92 10.54 12.72
C LYS A 62 -3.54 10.02 13.23
N CYS A 63 -3.24 10.20 14.51
CA CYS A 63 -2.21 9.46 15.27
C CYS A 63 -2.85 8.25 15.91
N ASN A 64 -2.99 7.21 15.11
CA ASN A 64 -4.00 6.21 15.36
C ASN A 64 -3.49 4.78 15.33
N VAL A 65 -2.24 4.50 14.93
CA VAL A 65 -1.78 3.11 14.82
C VAL A 65 -0.81 2.74 15.93
N SER A 66 -1.11 1.65 16.63
CA SER A 66 -0.25 1.03 17.63
C SER A 66 -0.23 -0.48 17.47
N ASN A 67 0.44 -1.21 18.36
CA ASN A 67 0.59 -2.66 18.31
C ASN A 67 1.26 -3.19 17.03
N VAL A 68 2.23 -2.44 16.51
CA VAL A 68 2.97 -2.83 15.29
C VAL A 68 3.98 -3.91 15.67
N HIS A 69 3.72 -5.15 15.28
CA HIS A 69 4.63 -6.30 15.50
C HIS A 69 5.11 -6.96 14.20
N HIS A 70 4.44 -6.66 13.10
CA HIS A 70 4.80 -7.10 11.75
C HIS A 70 5.05 -5.90 10.85
N PRO A 71 6.15 -5.17 11.06
CA PRO A 71 6.41 -3.89 10.42
C PRO A 71 6.40 -4.02 8.89
N SER A 72 5.94 -2.97 8.23
CA SER A 72 5.56 -2.99 6.82
C SER A 72 5.80 -1.66 6.13
N ILE A 73 5.75 -1.67 4.80
CA ILE A 73 5.64 -0.47 3.98
C ILE A 73 4.37 -0.52 3.14
N THR A 74 3.76 0.64 2.93
CA THR A 74 2.65 0.82 2.00
C THR A 74 3.14 1.69 0.83
N PRO A 75 3.19 1.17 -0.41
CA PRO A 75 3.67 1.90 -1.58
C PRO A 75 2.58 2.79 -2.17
N PHE A 76 2.95 4.01 -2.55
CA PHE A 76 2.15 4.98 -3.29
C PHE A 76 2.96 5.36 -4.52
N LEU A 77 2.60 4.80 -5.67
CA LEU A 77 3.36 4.96 -6.91
C LEU A 77 2.72 6.06 -7.77
N PRO A 78 3.52 6.94 -8.39
CA PRO A 78 3.01 7.93 -9.34
C PRO A 78 2.51 7.25 -10.61
N ASP A 79 1.65 7.96 -11.36
CA ASP A 79 1.35 7.59 -12.73
C ASP A 79 2.64 7.51 -13.57
N ALA A 80 2.68 6.58 -14.52
CA ALA A 80 3.90 6.28 -15.27
C ALA A 80 4.43 7.46 -16.10
N ASP A 81 3.55 8.37 -16.53
CA ASP A 81 3.86 9.59 -17.28
C ASP A 81 4.40 10.73 -16.40
N LYS A 82 4.12 10.70 -15.10
CA LYS A 82 4.63 11.66 -14.09
C LYS A 82 5.88 11.16 -13.38
N ALA A 83 6.16 9.86 -13.44
CA ALA A 83 7.21 9.22 -12.65
C ALA A 83 8.60 9.82 -12.89
N THR A 84 9.16 10.45 -11.87
CA THR A 84 10.52 11.05 -11.91
C THR A 84 11.65 10.04 -11.69
N GLY A 85 11.28 8.81 -11.32
CA GLY A 85 12.20 7.78 -10.82
C GLY A 85 12.77 8.08 -9.43
N THR A 86 12.25 9.06 -8.70
CA THR A 86 12.63 9.36 -7.31
C THR A 86 11.72 8.63 -6.35
N ALA A 87 12.26 8.20 -5.20
CA ALA A 87 11.50 7.62 -4.12
C ALA A 87 11.77 8.29 -2.77
N ILE A 88 10.73 8.34 -1.93
CA ILE A 88 10.83 8.75 -0.53
C ILE A 88 10.20 7.69 0.38
N ILE A 89 10.92 7.30 1.42
CA ILE A 89 10.37 6.51 2.53
C ILE A 89 9.88 7.49 3.59
N ILE A 90 8.65 7.35 4.03
CA ILE A 90 8.01 8.25 5.00
C ILE A 90 7.90 7.50 6.32
N ALA A 91 8.62 7.96 7.35
CA ALA A 91 8.50 7.48 8.71
C ALA A 91 7.57 8.43 9.51
N PRO A 92 6.33 8.02 9.84
CA PRO A 92 5.43 8.85 10.64
C PRO A 92 5.98 9.11 12.05
N GLY A 93 5.56 10.20 12.67
CA GLY A 93 5.81 10.49 14.08
C GLY A 93 4.88 9.72 15.02
N GLY A 94 4.67 10.27 16.21
CA GLY A 94 3.88 9.64 17.29
C GLY A 94 4.71 9.15 18.48
N GLY A 95 5.92 9.71 18.63
CA GLY A 95 6.72 9.59 19.86
C GLY A 95 7.19 8.17 20.19
N HIS A 96 7.26 7.28 19.19
CA HIS A 96 7.47 5.84 19.34
C HIS A 96 6.38 5.12 20.16
N ARG A 97 5.19 5.72 20.30
CA ARG A 97 4.05 5.15 21.03
C ARG A 97 2.88 4.79 20.12
N VAL A 98 2.71 5.59 19.07
CA VAL A 98 1.72 5.44 18.01
C VAL A 98 2.37 5.89 16.70
N LEU A 99 1.70 5.66 15.57
CA LEU A 99 2.04 6.25 14.28
C LEU A 99 0.97 7.26 13.84
N CYS A 100 1.43 8.45 13.45
CA CYS A 100 0.62 9.51 12.86
C CYS A 100 0.32 9.30 11.36
N LEU A 101 -0.23 8.13 11.04
CA LEU A 101 -0.30 7.65 9.66
C LEU A 101 -1.16 8.48 8.74
N GLY A 102 -2.24 9.09 9.22
CA GLY A 102 -3.15 9.73 8.29
C GLY A 102 -2.59 11.02 7.68
N HIS A 103 -2.12 11.98 8.47
CA HIS A 103 -1.59 13.26 7.95
C HIS A 103 -0.09 13.24 7.69
N GLU A 104 0.72 12.51 8.47
CA GLU A 104 2.17 12.39 8.24
C GLU A 104 2.54 11.24 7.30
N GLY A 105 1.66 10.23 7.13
CA GLY A 105 1.85 9.09 6.24
C GLY A 105 1.06 9.20 4.94
N ASP A 106 -0.14 8.63 4.91
CA ASP A 106 -0.92 8.38 3.68
C ASP A 106 -1.27 9.65 2.89
N SER A 107 -1.68 10.74 3.57
CA SER A 107 -1.96 12.00 2.88
C SER A 107 -0.70 12.58 2.22
N LEU A 108 0.45 12.49 2.88
CA LEU A 108 1.71 12.97 2.34
C LEU A 108 2.23 12.06 1.22
N ALA A 109 2.08 10.75 1.37
CA ALA A 109 2.46 9.77 0.34
C ALA A 109 1.68 9.96 -0.95
N LYS A 110 0.36 10.19 -0.84
CA LYS A 110 -0.50 10.58 -1.98
C LYS A 110 0.01 11.87 -2.64
N TRP A 111 0.31 12.90 -1.84
CA TRP A 111 0.86 14.15 -2.37
C TRP A 111 2.17 13.93 -3.14
N PHE A 112 3.11 13.13 -2.63
CA PHE A 112 4.35 12.82 -3.36
C PHE A 112 4.09 12.06 -4.66
N ALA A 113 3.20 11.05 -4.64
CA ALA A 113 2.83 10.30 -5.83
C ALA A 113 2.19 11.20 -6.91
N ASP A 114 1.31 12.13 -6.50
CA ASP A 114 0.71 13.12 -7.40
C ASP A 114 1.75 14.04 -8.07
N HIS A 115 2.91 14.22 -7.43
CA HIS A 115 4.04 15.01 -7.93
C HIS A 115 5.15 14.15 -8.56
N GLY A 116 4.86 12.90 -8.93
CA GLY A 116 5.78 12.06 -9.67
C GLY A 116 6.87 11.38 -8.83
N ILE A 117 6.75 11.39 -7.50
CA ILE A 117 7.70 10.78 -6.57
C ILE A 117 7.03 9.56 -5.94
N ALA A 118 7.65 8.38 -6.07
CA ALA A 118 7.16 7.19 -5.37
C ALA A 118 7.33 7.36 -3.86
N ALA A 119 6.27 7.10 -3.09
CA ALA A 119 6.31 7.20 -1.64
C ALA A 119 6.05 5.85 -0.98
N PHE A 120 6.72 5.58 0.13
CA PHE A 120 6.59 4.33 0.87
C PHE A 120 6.37 4.65 2.35
N VAL A 121 5.15 4.47 2.85
CA VAL A 121 4.82 4.77 4.25
C VAL A 121 5.28 3.62 5.13
N LEU A 122 6.24 3.88 6.03
CA LEU A 122 6.81 2.91 6.95
C LEU A 122 5.97 2.80 8.22
N ARG A 123 5.50 1.59 8.51
CA ARG A 123 4.96 1.17 9.80
C ARG A 123 6.05 0.42 10.57
N TYR A 124 6.64 1.08 11.56
CA TYR A 124 7.76 0.56 12.36
C TYR A 124 7.33 0.19 13.78
N ARG A 125 8.08 -0.71 14.42
CA ARG A 125 7.86 -1.16 15.79
C ARG A 125 8.07 -0.02 16.79
N LEU A 126 7.16 0.07 17.76
CA LEU A 126 7.02 1.21 18.65
C LEU A 126 7.75 0.98 19.99
N ALA A 127 8.88 1.64 20.18
CA ALA A 127 9.77 1.43 21.33
C ALA A 127 9.24 1.99 22.67
N ARG A 128 8.24 2.88 22.64
CA ARG A 128 7.70 3.55 23.83
C ARG A 128 6.21 3.28 24.04
N GLU A 129 5.61 2.40 23.24
CA GLU A 129 4.26 1.86 23.48
C GLU A 129 4.21 1.16 24.85
N GLU A 130 3.06 1.22 25.51
CA GLU A 130 2.88 0.58 26.81
C GLU A 130 3.14 -0.94 26.73
N GLY A 131 3.98 -1.46 27.63
CA GLY A 131 4.38 -2.86 27.63
C GLY A 131 5.38 -3.24 26.54
N SER A 132 5.83 -2.30 25.70
CA SER A 132 6.80 -2.57 24.64
C SER A 132 8.12 -3.12 25.20
N LYS A 133 8.68 -4.09 24.47
CA LYS A 133 10.02 -4.65 24.68
C LYS A 133 11.00 -4.19 23.61
N TYR A 134 10.55 -3.34 22.70
CA TYR A 134 11.34 -2.84 21.60
C TYR A 134 12.16 -1.62 22.03
N THR A 135 13.23 -1.38 21.29
CA THR A 135 14.15 -0.25 21.46
C THR A 135 14.24 0.53 20.15
N VAL A 136 14.55 1.82 20.24
CA VAL A 136 14.72 2.65 19.03
C VAL A 136 15.92 2.16 18.21
N ASP A 137 17.06 1.97 18.86
CA ASP A 137 18.35 1.66 18.21
C ASP A 137 18.43 0.27 17.58
N GLU A 138 17.69 -0.72 18.12
CA GLU A 138 17.71 -2.07 17.58
C GLU A 138 16.49 -2.34 16.70
N HIS A 139 15.28 -2.13 17.23
CA HIS A 139 14.07 -2.65 16.59
C HIS A 139 13.53 -1.66 15.56
N ALA A 140 13.26 -0.41 15.96
CA ALA A 140 12.74 0.60 15.04
C ALA A 140 13.77 0.93 13.95
N MET A 141 15.05 1.05 14.30
CA MET A 141 16.13 1.25 13.32
C MET A 141 16.36 0.04 12.42
N ALA A 142 16.19 -1.20 12.89
CA ALA A 142 16.20 -2.35 11.99
C ALA A 142 15.06 -2.28 10.96
N ASP A 143 13.87 -1.84 11.37
CA ASP A 143 12.71 -1.66 10.48
C ASP A 143 13.01 -0.58 9.44
N THR A 144 13.57 0.56 9.86
CA THR A 144 14.00 1.64 8.96
C THR A 144 15.04 1.18 7.94
N ARG A 145 16.11 0.52 8.38
CA ARG A 145 17.15 -0.02 7.49
C ARG A 145 16.58 -1.07 6.53
N ARG A 146 15.69 -1.93 7.03
CA ARG A 146 15.06 -2.96 6.22
C ARG A 146 14.15 -2.36 5.15
N ALA A 147 13.40 -1.30 5.48
CA ALA A 147 12.59 -0.56 4.52
C ALA A 147 13.45 0.04 3.40
N ILE A 148 14.55 0.72 3.73
CA ILE A 148 15.50 1.27 2.75
C ILE A 148 16.04 0.17 1.82
N ARG A 149 16.48 -0.96 2.39
CA ARG A 149 16.98 -2.10 1.62
C ARG A 149 15.92 -2.72 0.72
N LEU A 150 14.71 -2.91 1.24
CA LEU A 150 13.60 -3.48 0.49
C LEU A 150 13.26 -2.58 -0.70
N VAL A 151 13.12 -1.28 -0.47
CA VAL A 151 12.79 -0.31 -1.51
C VAL A 151 13.86 -0.25 -2.59
N ARG A 152 15.13 -0.21 -2.19
CA ARG A 152 16.26 -0.24 -3.13
C ARG A 152 16.31 -1.54 -3.93
N SER A 153 16.03 -2.68 -3.30
CA SER A 153 16.07 -3.98 -3.96
C SER A 153 14.95 -4.19 -4.99
N ARG A 154 13.79 -3.53 -4.80
CA ARG A 154 12.64 -3.60 -5.71
C ARG A 154 12.56 -2.40 -6.66
N ALA A 155 13.66 -1.64 -6.80
CA ALA A 155 13.68 -0.41 -7.59
C ALA A 155 13.21 -0.60 -9.04
N VAL A 156 13.63 -1.70 -9.68
CA VAL A 156 13.21 -2.06 -11.05
C VAL A 156 11.69 -2.27 -11.14
N GLU A 157 11.12 -2.98 -10.17
CA GLU A 157 9.68 -3.26 -10.12
C GLU A 157 8.86 -1.97 -10.06
N TRP A 158 9.30 -1.02 -9.24
CA TRP A 158 8.60 0.24 -9.04
C TRP A 158 9.05 1.37 -9.96
N LYS A 159 9.92 1.08 -10.94
CA LYS A 159 10.47 2.04 -11.90
C LYS A 159 11.13 3.27 -11.23
N ILE A 160 11.76 3.05 -10.08
CA ILE A 160 12.52 4.06 -9.35
C ILE A 160 14.02 3.84 -9.56
N LYS A 161 14.81 4.90 -9.39
CA LYS A 161 16.27 4.84 -9.49
C LYS A 161 16.85 4.47 -8.12
N PRO A 162 17.69 3.41 -8.01
CA PRO A 162 18.17 2.92 -6.72
C PRO A 162 19.09 3.90 -5.96
N ASP A 163 19.64 4.90 -6.67
CA ASP A 163 20.46 6.01 -6.17
C ASP A 163 19.65 7.28 -5.86
N ARG A 164 18.32 7.27 -6.03
CA ARG A 164 17.42 8.40 -5.74
C ARG A 164 16.33 8.02 -4.72
N ILE A 165 16.75 7.40 -3.62
CA ILE A 165 15.87 6.99 -2.52
C ILE A 165 16.26 7.80 -1.29
N GLY A 166 15.35 8.66 -0.84
CA GLY A 166 15.47 9.39 0.42
C GLY A 166 14.59 8.80 1.52
N ILE A 167 14.82 9.27 2.75
CA ILE A 167 13.91 9.08 3.88
C ILE A 167 13.50 10.43 4.44
N LEU A 168 12.23 10.57 4.78
CA LEU A 168 11.64 11.72 5.44
C LEU A 168 10.89 11.22 6.67
N GLY A 169 10.94 11.98 7.76
CA GLY A 169 10.15 11.64 8.93
C GLY A 169 9.80 12.83 9.81
N PHE A 170 8.82 12.63 10.67
CA PHE A 170 8.28 13.63 11.60
C PHE A 170 8.50 13.19 13.04
N SER A 171 8.94 14.10 13.92
CA SER A 171 9.12 13.79 15.36
C SER A 171 9.95 12.50 15.56
N ALA A 172 9.37 11.45 16.16
CA ALA A 172 10.00 10.13 16.29
C ALA A 172 10.44 9.50 14.95
N GLY A 173 9.67 9.69 13.88
CA GLY A 173 10.08 9.28 12.54
C GLY A 173 11.22 10.15 11.99
N GLY A 174 11.29 11.42 12.41
CA GLY A 174 12.40 12.32 12.08
C GLY A 174 13.69 11.92 12.78
N GLU A 175 13.61 11.44 14.03
CA GLU A 175 14.72 10.81 14.74
C GLU A 175 15.24 9.59 13.95
N LEU A 176 14.36 8.70 13.50
CA LEU A 176 14.76 7.55 12.66
C LEU A 176 15.38 7.96 11.32
N ALA A 177 14.82 8.98 10.67
CA ALA A 177 15.36 9.51 9.41
C ALA A 177 16.78 10.11 9.60
N ALA A 178 17.00 10.85 10.69
CA ALA A 178 18.30 11.42 11.02
C ALA A 178 19.32 10.33 11.35
N LEU A 179 18.95 9.35 12.19
CA LEU A 179 19.82 8.21 12.53
C LEU A 179 20.20 7.41 11.28
N ALA A 180 19.25 7.14 10.39
CA ALA A 180 19.52 6.41 9.15
C ALA A 180 20.46 7.15 8.18
N ALA A 181 20.58 8.48 8.30
CA ALA A 181 21.49 9.28 7.49
C ALA A 181 22.92 9.34 8.05
N MET A 182 23.14 8.91 9.30
CA MET A 182 24.43 8.93 9.97
C MET A 182 25.22 7.62 9.80
N GLU A 183 24.67 6.64 9.06
CA GLU A 183 25.20 5.29 8.90
C GLU A 183 25.67 4.97 7.48
#